data_AF-A0A954GZA3-F1
#
_entry.id   AF-A0A954GZA3-F1
#
_cell.length_a   1.000
_cell.length_b   1.000
_cell.length_c   1.000
_cell.angle_alpha   90.00
_cell.angle_beta   90.00
_cell.angle_gamma   90.00
#
_symmetry.space_group_name_H-M   'P 1'
#
loop_
_entity.id
_entity.type
_entity.pdbx_description
1 polymer ?
#
loop_
_entity_poly.entity_id
_entity_poly.type
_entity_poly.pdbx_seq_one_letter_code
_entity_poly.pdbx_strand_id
1 'polypeptide(L)'
;MSSNAVSSNLQADSATDVTADSDENPVPHFVPESSDTSTISSDKNPDAPAAADLRFLRIILTVFAAVFGCQWLMATRDQPTVLDVERGAKFEDTFRVNVNTASWIEWMQLEQIGITLAHRIVADRELNGPFTSVDDLRRVSGIGERTLEQIRPWLTISHEHEETYPEFAR
;
A
#
# COMPACT_ATOMS: atom_id res chain seq x y z
N MET A 1 61.65 -7.19 1.06
CA MET A 1 60.34 -7.59 0.50
C MET A 1 59.43 -6.37 0.58
N SER A 2 58.96 -5.94 -0.59
CA SER A 2 57.86 -5.02 -0.92
C SER A 2 57.65 -3.76 -0.06
N SER A 3 58.01 -2.59 -0.58
CA SER A 3 57.24 -1.73 -1.53
C SER A 3 56.23 -0.85 -0.80
N ASN A 4 56.63 0.40 -0.52
CA ASN A 4 56.29 1.60 -1.29
C ASN A 4 54.83 2.03 -1.14
N ALA A 5 54.59 2.90 -0.16
CA ALA A 5 53.41 3.73 -0.08
C ALA A 5 53.56 4.90 -1.06
N VAL A 6 52.62 4.97 -2.00
CA VAL A 6 52.45 6.01 -3.00
C VAL A 6 51.83 7.24 -2.32
N SER A 7 52.56 8.34 -2.28
CA SER A 7 52.03 9.67 -1.96
C SER A 7 52.35 10.63 -3.10
N SER A 8 51.27 11.07 -3.74
CA SER A 8 50.96 12.46 -4.06
C SER A 8 52.01 13.30 -4.81
N ASN A 9 51.78 13.49 -6.10
CA ASN A 9 51.89 14.79 -6.75
C ASN A 9 51.33 14.71 -8.17
N LEU A 10 50.48 15.65 -8.58
CA LEU A 10 50.63 16.45 -9.80
C LEU A 10 49.43 17.42 -9.98
N GLN A 11 49.73 18.69 -9.78
CA GLN A 11 49.40 19.88 -10.56
C GLN A 11 48.22 19.91 -11.57
N ALA A 12 47.46 21.01 -11.37
CA ALA A 12 46.71 21.86 -12.30
C ALA A 12 47.01 21.81 -13.81
N ASP A 13 45.94 21.99 -14.59
CA ASP A 13 45.75 22.83 -15.79
C ASP A 13 44.51 22.33 -16.54
N SER A 14 43.81 23.02 -17.45
CA SER A 14 43.56 24.41 -17.80
C SER A 14 42.44 24.35 -18.87
N ALA A 15 41.78 25.48 -19.08
CA ALA A 15 40.80 25.87 -20.11
C ALA A 15 40.51 24.94 -21.32
N THR A 16 39.24 24.90 -21.71
CA THR A 16 38.76 24.80 -23.12
C THR A 16 37.25 25.12 -23.09
N ASP A 17 36.86 26.39 -23.25
CA ASP A 17 36.63 27.08 -24.54
C ASP A 17 35.87 26.23 -25.55
N VAL A 18 34.55 26.41 -25.59
CA VAL A 18 33.64 25.83 -26.59
C VAL A 18 33.13 27.00 -27.43
N THR A 19 33.78 27.19 -28.58
CA THR A 19 33.36 28.02 -29.69
C THR A 19 32.62 27.14 -30.70
N ALA A 20 31.31 27.35 -30.84
CA ALA A 20 30.54 26.90 -32.00
C ALA A 20 29.15 27.56 -31.96
N ASP A 21 28.91 28.56 -32.80
CA ASP A 21 27.82 28.42 -33.79
C ASP A 21 28.03 29.38 -34.95
N SER A 22 27.70 28.87 -36.12
CA SER A 22 28.13 29.33 -37.43
C SER A 22 27.26 30.46 -37.99
N ASP A 23 27.95 31.37 -38.66
CA ASP A 23 27.44 32.32 -39.65
C ASP A 23 26.69 31.66 -40.83
N GLU A 24 25.90 32.50 -41.53
CA GLU A 24 25.44 32.39 -42.94
C GLU A 24 24.28 31.39 -43.24
N ASN A 25 23.16 31.71 -43.91
CA ASN A 25 22.85 32.64 -45.02
C ASN A 25 21.32 32.49 -45.39
N PRO A 26 20.73 33.11 -46.46
CA PRO A 26 20.47 34.52 -46.83
C PRO A 26 18.95 34.89 -46.88
N VAL A 27 18.66 36.19 -47.05
CA VAL A 27 17.42 36.74 -47.65
C VAL A 27 17.71 37.11 -49.12
N PRO A 28 16.75 37.08 -50.09
CA PRO A 28 16.11 38.35 -50.47
C PRO A 28 14.68 38.27 -51.09
N HIS A 29 13.91 39.33 -50.82
CA HIS A 29 13.01 40.09 -51.70
C HIS A 29 12.04 39.40 -52.69
N PHE A 30 10.74 39.69 -52.51
CA PHE A 30 9.85 40.06 -53.62
C PHE A 30 8.88 41.18 -53.15
N VAL A 31 8.88 42.29 -53.89
CA VAL A 31 8.13 43.55 -53.67
C VAL A 31 6.86 43.52 -54.56
N PRO A 32 5.79 44.27 -54.22
CA PRO A 32 4.40 43.91 -54.49
C PRO A 32 3.87 44.50 -55.81
N GLU A 33 2.78 43.92 -56.33
CA GLU A 33 2.04 44.54 -57.42
C GLU A 33 0.53 44.58 -57.14
N SER A 34 0.05 45.80 -57.29
CA SER A 34 -1.29 46.37 -57.16
C SER A 34 -2.41 45.57 -57.83
N SER A 35 -3.61 45.66 -57.25
CA SER A 35 -4.82 46.19 -57.92
C SER A 35 -6.04 45.99 -57.03
N ASP A 36 -6.50 47.09 -56.43
CA ASP A 36 -7.85 47.19 -55.89
C ASP A 36 -8.87 46.85 -56.99
N THR A 37 -9.84 46.00 -56.66
CA THR A 37 -11.14 46.01 -57.34
C THR A 37 -12.21 45.86 -56.27
N SER A 38 -12.78 47.00 -55.88
CA SER A 38 -14.09 47.04 -55.24
C SER A 38 -15.11 46.38 -56.16
N THR A 39 -15.89 45.43 -55.64
CA THR A 39 -17.30 45.27 -56.03
C THR A 39 -18.07 44.68 -54.87
N ILE A 40 -18.87 45.54 -54.24
CA ILE A 40 -19.99 45.17 -53.39
C ILE A 40 -21.02 44.46 -54.28
N SER A 41 -21.41 43.25 -53.91
CA SER A 41 -22.74 42.72 -54.20
C SER A 41 -23.11 41.71 -53.11
N SER A 42 -23.76 42.24 -52.09
CA SER A 42 -24.88 41.52 -51.47
C SER A 42 -25.96 41.35 -52.53
N ASP A 43 -26.19 40.13 -53.01
CA ASP A 43 -27.56 39.66 -53.21
C ASP A 43 -27.59 38.13 -53.36
N LYS A 44 -28.62 37.56 -52.73
CA LYS A 44 -29.28 36.29 -53.05
C LYS A 44 -28.57 34.96 -52.73
N ASN A 45 -28.88 34.45 -51.53
CA ASN A 45 -29.21 33.02 -51.36
C ASN A 45 -30.74 32.92 -51.26
N PRO A 46 -31.42 32.00 -51.97
CA PRO A 46 -31.84 30.79 -51.26
C PRO A 46 -32.06 29.58 -52.18
N ASP A 47 -31.05 28.72 -52.36
CA ASP A 47 -31.28 27.34 -52.79
C ASP A 47 -30.39 26.38 -51.98
N ALA A 48 -30.45 26.53 -50.65
CA ALA A 48 -29.90 25.55 -49.74
C ALA A 48 -31.03 24.66 -49.22
N PRO A 49 -31.12 23.37 -49.58
CA PRO A 49 -31.94 22.40 -48.85
C PRO A 49 -31.26 22.05 -47.51
N ALA A 50 -30.92 23.04 -46.70
CA ALA A 50 -30.14 22.89 -45.47
C ALA A 50 -31.00 22.98 -44.20
N ALA A 51 -32.32 23.15 -44.32
CA ALA A 51 -33.22 23.27 -43.17
C ALA A 51 -33.82 21.94 -42.69
N ALA A 52 -33.89 20.93 -43.56
CA ALA A 52 -34.38 19.59 -43.20
C ALA A 52 -33.27 18.75 -42.53
N ASP A 53 -32.04 18.84 -43.04
CA ASP A 53 -30.89 18.06 -42.56
C ASP A 53 -30.55 18.36 -41.09
N LEU A 54 -30.65 19.63 -40.70
CA LEU A 54 -30.44 20.05 -39.32
C LEU A 54 -31.57 19.63 -38.37
N ARG A 55 -32.82 19.47 -38.85
CA ARG A 55 -33.95 19.01 -38.00
C ARG A 55 -33.80 17.53 -37.66
N PHE A 56 -33.42 16.70 -38.63
CA PHE A 56 -33.14 15.28 -38.39
C PHE A 56 -31.89 15.10 -37.52
N LEU A 57 -30.81 15.84 -37.80
CA LEU A 57 -29.62 15.85 -36.97
C LEU A 57 -29.92 16.25 -35.52
N ARG A 58 -30.78 17.26 -35.30
CA ARG A 58 -31.20 17.69 -33.96
C ARG A 58 -32.01 16.62 -33.24
N ILE A 59 -32.94 15.94 -33.93
CA ILE A 59 -33.69 14.84 -33.34
C ILE A 59 -32.73 13.70 -32.95
N ILE A 60 -31.82 13.32 -33.84
CA ILE A 60 -30.80 12.28 -33.57
C ILE A 60 -29.91 12.67 -32.38
N LEU A 61 -29.43 13.91 -32.32
CA LEU A 61 -28.62 14.43 -31.22
C LEU A 61 -29.38 14.43 -29.89
N THR A 62 -30.66 14.81 -29.90
CA THR A 62 -31.50 14.80 -28.68
C THR A 62 -31.78 13.40 -28.18
N VAL A 63 -32.04 12.45 -29.08
CA VAL A 63 -32.22 11.03 -28.72
C VAL A 63 -30.90 10.45 -28.22
N PHE A 64 -29.78 10.77 -28.87
CA PHE A 64 -28.47 10.32 -28.43
C PHE A 64 -28.11 10.88 -27.05
N ALA A 65 -28.30 12.18 -26.81
CA ALA A 65 -28.05 12.80 -25.51
C ALA A 65 -29.01 12.27 -24.42
N ALA A 66 -30.27 11.97 -24.76
CA ALA A 66 -31.21 11.34 -23.83
C ALA A 66 -30.79 9.91 -23.50
N VAL A 67 -30.35 9.12 -24.48
CA VAL A 67 -29.83 7.76 -24.28
C VAL A 67 -28.52 7.80 -23.50
N PHE A 68 -27.61 8.73 -23.80
CA PHE A 68 -26.34 8.88 -23.08
C PHE A 68 -26.57 9.37 -21.66
N GLY A 69 -27.48 10.31 -21.44
CA GLY A 69 -27.89 10.77 -20.12
C GLY A 69 -28.58 9.67 -19.31
N CYS A 70 -29.43 8.86 -19.96
CA CYS A 70 -30.12 7.74 -19.31
C CYS A 70 -29.16 6.57 -19.03
N GLN A 71 -28.24 6.28 -19.95
CA GLN A 71 -27.12 5.35 -19.78
C GLN A 71 -26.22 5.80 -18.64
N TRP A 72 -25.89 7.09 -18.55
CA TRP A 72 -25.10 7.66 -17.47
C TRP A 72 -25.85 7.61 -16.13
N LEU A 73 -27.17 7.82 -16.15
CA LEU A 73 -28.03 7.70 -14.97
C LEU A 73 -28.23 6.24 -14.51
N MET A 74 -28.03 5.26 -15.40
CA MET A 74 -27.99 3.84 -15.05
C MET A 74 -26.59 3.39 -14.63
N ALA A 75 -25.53 3.88 -15.28
CA ALA A 75 -24.15 3.57 -14.94
C ALA A 75 -23.71 4.20 -13.60
N THR A 76 -24.36 5.29 -13.18
CA THR A 76 -24.19 5.86 -11.82
C THR A 76 -25.00 5.12 -10.75
N ARG A 77 -25.76 4.08 -11.11
CA ARG A 77 -26.44 3.17 -10.17
C ARG A 77 -25.65 1.91 -9.85
N ASP A 78 -24.45 1.74 -10.41
CA ASP A 78 -23.51 0.74 -9.93
C ASP A 78 -23.03 1.17 -8.54
N GLN A 79 -23.80 0.74 -7.54
CA GLN A 79 -23.36 0.79 -6.16
C GLN A 79 -22.07 -0.03 -6.09
N PRO A 80 -20.94 0.54 -5.62
CA PRO A 80 -19.77 -0.28 -5.35
C PRO A 80 -20.21 -1.32 -4.33
N THR A 81 -20.25 -2.58 -4.75
CA THR A 81 -20.51 -3.70 -3.84
C THR A 81 -19.50 -3.57 -2.71
N VAL A 82 -19.98 -3.25 -1.52
CA VAL A 82 -19.16 -3.31 -0.32
C VAL A 82 -18.63 -4.74 -0.26
N LEU A 83 -17.31 -4.90 -0.30
CA LEU A 83 -16.70 -6.13 0.17
C LEU A 83 -17.08 -6.19 1.64
N ASP A 84 -18.13 -6.94 1.97
CA ASP A 84 -18.39 -7.36 3.33
C ASP A 84 -17.21 -8.26 3.72
N VAL A 85 -16.12 -7.61 4.16
CA VAL A 85 -15.11 -8.26 4.95
C VAL A 85 -15.86 -8.65 6.20
N GLU A 86 -16.38 -9.88 6.22
CA GLU A 86 -16.70 -10.57 7.45
C GLU A 86 -15.45 -10.45 8.30
N ARG A 87 -15.43 -9.43 9.17
CA ARG A 87 -14.41 -9.26 10.18
C ARG A 87 -14.58 -10.50 11.02
N GLY A 88 -13.76 -11.52 10.70
CA GLY A 88 -13.78 -12.82 11.35
C GLY A 88 -13.96 -12.58 12.84
N ALA A 89 -14.88 -13.36 13.44
CA ALA A 89 -15.27 -13.28 14.83
C ALA A 89 -14.09 -12.74 15.64
N LYS A 90 -14.26 -11.57 16.28
CA LYS A 90 -13.19 -10.90 17.03
C LYS A 90 -12.35 -11.97 17.69
N PHE A 91 -11.12 -12.15 17.23
CA PHE A 91 -10.18 -13.03 17.88
C PHE A 91 -9.89 -12.33 19.21
N GLU A 92 -10.76 -12.55 20.20
CA GLU A 92 -10.50 -12.39 21.62
C GLU A 92 -9.53 -13.49 22.05
N ASP A 93 -8.54 -13.77 21.19
CA ASP A 93 -7.45 -14.67 21.47
C ASP A 93 -6.53 -13.89 22.40
N THR A 94 -7.00 -13.82 23.64
CA THR A 94 -6.25 -13.25 24.74
C THR A 94 -4.99 -14.09 24.80
N PHE A 95 -3.85 -13.50 24.43
CA PHE A 95 -2.58 -14.19 24.41
C PHE A 95 -2.34 -14.82 25.78
N ARG A 96 -2.48 -16.14 25.86
CA ARG A 96 -2.33 -16.93 27.08
C ARG A 96 -1.16 -17.88 26.92
N VAL A 97 -0.27 -17.84 27.89
CA VAL A 97 0.91 -18.69 27.96
C VAL A 97 0.50 -20.03 28.54
N ASN A 98 0.73 -21.11 27.79
CA ASN A 98 0.46 -22.46 28.29
C ASN A 98 1.54 -22.88 29.29
N VAL A 99 1.16 -23.18 30.53
CA VAL A 99 2.12 -23.51 31.60
C VAL A 99 3.02 -24.71 31.30
N ASN A 100 2.47 -25.69 30.57
CA ASN A 100 3.11 -26.97 30.32
C ASN A 100 3.94 -27.00 29.04
N THR A 101 3.58 -26.20 28.03
CA THR A 101 4.33 -26.17 26.75
C THR A 101 5.17 -24.93 26.56
N ALA A 102 4.88 -23.82 27.24
CA ALA A 102 5.54 -22.57 26.96
C ALA A 102 7.06 -22.65 27.16
N SER A 103 7.79 -22.05 26.23
CA SER A 103 9.22 -21.81 26.27
C SER A 103 9.57 -20.74 27.30
N TRP A 104 10.84 -20.71 27.74
CA TRP A 104 11.33 -19.67 28.65
C TRP A 104 11.14 -18.25 28.07
N ILE A 105 11.14 -18.10 26.75
CA ILE A 105 10.91 -16.83 26.06
C ILE A 105 9.46 -16.38 26.22
N GLU A 106 8.49 -17.30 26.08
CA GLU A 106 7.07 -16.99 26.26
C GLU A 106 6.75 -16.61 27.71
N TRP A 107 7.39 -17.27 28.67
CA TRP A 107 7.31 -16.89 30.07
C TRP A 107 7.80 -15.47 30.34
N MET A 108 8.87 -15.02 29.66
CA MET A 108 9.39 -13.66 29.81
C MET A 108 8.49 -12.56 29.25
N GLN A 109 7.46 -12.91 28.46
CA GLN A 109 6.48 -11.94 27.98
C GLN A 109 5.55 -11.48 29.10
N LEU A 110 5.45 -12.25 30.18
CA LEU A 110 4.61 -11.92 31.33
C LEU A 110 5.30 -10.92 32.24
N GLU A 111 4.55 -9.88 32.62
CA GLU A 111 4.99 -8.93 33.64
C GLU A 111 5.26 -9.70 34.96
N GLN A 112 6.37 -9.40 35.64
CA GLN A 112 6.93 -10.11 36.81
C GLN A 112 7.79 -11.36 36.56
N ILE A 113 7.81 -11.92 35.34
CA ILE A 113 8.61 -13.12 35.05
C ILE A 113 9.89 -12.72 34.31
N GLY A 114 11.02 -12.74 35.03
CA GLY A 114 12.34 -12.53 34.43
C GLY A 114 12.99 -13.83 33.92
N ILE A 115 14.12 -13.69 33.21
CA ILE A 115 14.92 -14.80 32.65
C ILE A 115 15.14 -15.93 33.67
N THR A 116 15.65 -15.59 34.86
CA THR A 116 15.96 -16.57 35.91
C THR A 116 14.73 -17.34 36.38
N LEU A 117 13.58 -16.66 36.49
CA LEU A 117 12.34 -17.29 36.95
C LEU A 117 11.74 -18.16 35.85
N ALA A 118 11.74 -17.69 34.60
CA ALA A 118 11.30 -18.44 33.43
C ALA A 118 12.05 -19.77 33.29
N HIS A 119 13.39 -19.74 33.35
CA HIS A 119 14.19 -20.98 33.33
C HIS A 119 13.86 -21.91 34.49
N ARG A 120 13.60 -21.36 35.68
CA ARG A 120 13.24 -22.17 36.84
C ARG A 120 11.89 -22.86 36.68
N ILE A 121 10.92 -22.20 36.06
CA ILE A 121 9.60 -22.80 35.77
C ILE A 121 9.76 -23.98 34.79
N VAL A 122 10.55 -23.80 33.74
CA VAL A 122 10.82 -24.86 32.75
C VAL A 122 11.58 -26.02 33.39
N ALA A 123 12.63 -25.75 34.18
CA ALA A 123 13.37 -26.78 34.89
C ALA A 123 12.51 -27.52 35.93
N ASP A 124 11.62 -26.81 36.61
CA ASP A 124 10.74 -27.38 37.61
C ASP A 124 9.73 -28.37 37.00
N ARG A 125 9.14 -28.07 35.83
CA ARG A 125 8.27 -29.05 35.15
C ARG A 125 9.03 -30.25 34.60
N GLU A 126 10.30 -30.09 34.24
CA GLU A 126 11.16 -31.20 33.79
C GLU A 126 11.54 -32.12 34.95
N LEU A 127 11.74 -31.57 36.15
CA LEU A 127 12.16 -32.33 37.34
C LEU A 127 10.99 -32.91 38.13
N ASN A 128 9.92 -32.13 38.33
CA ASN A 128 8.78 -32.46 39.19
C ASN A 128 7.53 -32.89 38.39
N GLY A 129 7.58 -32.82 37.06
CA GLY A 129 6.47 -33.17 36.16
C GLY A 129 5.58 -31.97 35.79
N PRO A 130 4.60 -32.18 34.89
CA PRO A 130 3.73 -31.11 34.40
C PRO A 130 2.90 -30.46 35.52
N PHE A 131 2.50 -29.20 35.30
CA PHE A 131 1.55 -28.49 36.16
C PHE A 131 0.13 -28.98 35.87
N THR A 132 -0.59 -29.42 36.90
CA THR A 132 -1.99 -29.87 36.80
C THR A 132 -2.94 -28.68 36.96
N SER A 133 -2.53 -27.69 37.76
CA SER A 133 -3.24 -26.45 37.99
C SER A 133 -2.32 -25.23 37.83
N VAL A 134 -2.89 -24.04 37.64
CA VAL A 134 -2.12 -22.80 37.67
C VAL A 134 -1.52 -22.56 39.07
N ASP A 135 -2.20 -23.03 40.12
CA ASP A 135 -1.76 -22.89 41.50
C ASP A 135 -0.50 -23.73 41.81
N ASP A 136 -0.26 -24.78 41.03
CA ASP A 136 0.94 -25.63 41.15
C ASP A 136 2.23 -24.84 40.85
N LEU A 137 2.15 -23.70 40.16
CA LEU A 137 3.30 -22.82 39.94
C LEU A 137 3.94 -22.33 41.24
N ARG A 138 3.22 -22.35 42.37
CA ARG A 138 3.74 -22.00 43.68
C ARG A 138 4.85 -22.92 44.18
N ARG A 139 5.03 -24.10 43.58
CA ARG A 139 6.16 -24.98 43.89
C ARG A 139 7.49 -24.43 43.36
N VAL A 140 7.43 -23.55 42.36
CA VAL A 140 8.62 -22.88 41.79
C VAL A 140 9.08 -21.79 42.76
N SER A 141 10.31 -21.95 43.27
CA SER A 141 10.91 -20.92 44.13
C SER A 141 10.91 -19.56 43.43
N GLY A 142 10.39 -18.52 44.08
CA GLY A 142 10.27 -17.16 43.52
C GLY A 142 8.91 -16.82 42.92
N ILE A 143 7.99 -17.80 42.78
CA ILE A 143 6.57 -17.52 42.49
C ILE A 143 5.82 -17.49 43.82
N GLY A 144 5.51 -16.28 44.30
CA GLY A 144 4.63 -16.07 45.45
C GLY A 144 3.18 -15.87 45.03
N GLU A 145 2.26 -15.84 46.01
CA GLU A 145 0.82 -15.61 45.78
C GLU A 145 0.57 -14.33 44.97
N ARG A 146 1.23 -13.24 45.34
CA ARG A 146 1.12 -11.95 44.65
C ARG A 146 1.51 -12.04 43.17
N THR A 147 2.62 -12.72 42.87
CA THR A 147 3.10 -12.89 41.49
C THR A 147 2.12 -13.76 40.71
N LEU A 148 1.65 -14.85 41.32
CA LEU A 148 0.70 -15.75 40.70
C LEU A 148 -0.61 -15.05 40.34
N GLU A 149 -1.20 -14.28 41.26
CA GLU A 149 -2.44 -13.53 41.01
C GLU A 149 -2.31 -12.57 39.82
N GLN A 150 -1.15 -11.93 39.66
CA GLN A 150 -0.88 -11.00 38.56
C GLN A 150 -0.74 -11.68 37.20
N ILE A 151 -0.13 -12.87 37.16
CA ILE A 151 0.09 -13.61 35.92
C ILE A 151 -1.05 -14.57 35.56
N ARG A 152 -1.84 -15.02 36.54
CA ARG A 152 -2.99 -15.93 36.39
C ARG A 152 -3.92 -15.60 35.21
N PRO A 153 -4.32 -14.35 34.93
CA PRO A 153 -5.19 -14.05 33.78
C PRO A 153 -4.55 -14.36 32.42
N TRP A 154 -3.22 -14.46 32.35
CA TRP A 154 -2.44 -14.72 31.15
C TRP A 154 -1.98 -16.17 31.02
N LEU A 155 -2.43 -17.07 31.90
CA LEU A 155 -2.02 -18.47 31.92
C LEU A 155 -3.14 -19.40 31.49
N THR A 156 -2.77 -20.49 30.81
CA THR A 156 -3.68 -21.58 30.43
C THR A 156 -3.02 -22.93 30.59
N ILE A 157 -3.82 -23.98 30.81
CA ILE A 157 -3.37 -25.38 30.87
C ILE A 157 -3.83 -26.14 29.63
N SER A 158 -4.91 -25.67 29.00
CA SER A 158 -5.50 -26.30 27.82
C SER A 158 -4.65 -26.01 26.58
N HIS A 159 -4.46 -27.04 25.76
CA HIS A 159 -3.94 -26.92 24.39
C HIS A 159 -5.11 -26.61 23.45
N GLU A 160 -5.60 -25.37 23.46
CA GLU A 160 -6.66 -24.93 22.54
C GLU A 160 -6.10 -24.19 21.31
N HIS A 161 -4.80 -24.35 21.03
CA HIS A 161 -4.30 -24.09 19.68
C HIS A 161 -4.75 -25.22 18.76
N GLU A 162 -6.03 -25.15 18.41
CA GLU A 162 -6.53 -25.77 17.20
C GLU A 162 -5.82 -25.07 16.04
N GLU A 163 -4.70 -25.66 15.63
CA GLU A 163 -4.08 -25.46 14.34
C GLU A 163 -5.10 -25.80 13.25
N THR A 164 -6.11 -24.96 13.08
CA THR A 164 -6.89 -24.89 11.86
C THR A 164 -6.03 -24.11 10.88
N TYR A 165 -4.99 -24.76 10.36
CA TYR A 165 -4.30 -24.33 9.16
C TYR A 165 -4.96 -25.03 7.97
N PRO A 166 -6.01 -24.47 7.35
CA PRO A 166 -6.22 -24.80 5.95
C PRO A 166 -5.07 -24.15 5.17
N GLU A 167 -4.64 -24.82 4.10
CA GLU A 167 -4.04 -24.14 2.95
C GLU A 167 -2.50 -23.93 2.90
N PHE A 168 -1.72 -24.98 3.16
CA PHE A 168 -0.47 -25.21 2.39
C PHE A 168 -0.39 -26.61 1.77
N ALA A 169 -1.56 -27.23 1.53
CA ALA A 169 -1.66 -28.48 0.78
C ALA A 169 -2.01 -28.22 -0.68
N ARG A 170 -1.07 -27.66 -1.45
CA ARG A 170 -0.98 -27.88 -2.90
C ARG A 170 0.38 -27.51 -3.48
#